data_AF-A0A8J3X3R1-F1
#
_entry.id   AF-A0A8J3X3R1-F1
#
_cell.length_a   1.000
_cell.length_b   1.000
_cell.length_c   1.000
_cell.angle_alpha   90.00
_cell.angle_beta   90.00
_cell.angle_gamma   90.00
#
_symmetry.space_group_name_H-M   'P 1'
#
loop_
_entity.id
_entity.type
_entity.pdbx_description
1 polymer ?
#
loop_
_entity_poly.entity_id
_entity_poly.type
_entity_poly.pdbx_seq_one_letter_code
_entity_poly.pdbx_strand_id
1 'polypeptide(L)'
;MPLRRLSAAALGAVVIAAVQLAAVAPAHAAARVLYYDASRAAEFVSVVNQGAQIWNSRVSNVRLQPVSAGQRANITVYADNGWPRTYSTSLGNGSWYMGRQAVDQGYYQPRIAAHEFGHILGLPDRRTGLCSDLMSGSSAPVSCTNAYPNSREAAEVNSNFASLQTTGARTYEWADTAGYAAAPEDADAASDTDPSPLIVNGRPASQNYSFLAYVSGCTGSLIKANWVVTAKHCSTPSSVRVGSVNRTSGGAVVSVAGSVSHPSIDVKLLRLASSVSYAPAPIPTTAGAVGTATRIIGWGQTCPTRGCGSAPATANELDTSIVADSRCAGINGPYEICTDNTNGNAGACYGDSGGPQVRMVSGRWNLIGATSRSGNGSSVCATGPSIYEDLPSIRSWINTQVGGLPS
;
A
#
# COMPACT_ATOMS: atom_id res chain seq x y z
N MET A 1 95.90 26.39 1.39
CA MET A 1 95.36 27.75 1.60
C MET A 1 94.51 28.11 0.40
N PRO A 2 93.31 28.73 0.52
CA PRO A 2 92.36 28.82 1.62
C PRO A 2 90.96 28.27 1.25
N LEU A 3 90.08 28.24 2.25
CA LEU A 3 88.64 27.91 2.18
C LEU A 3 87.86 28.89 1.29
N ARG A 4 86.76 28.41 0.68
CA ARG A 4 85.48 29.14 0.70
C ARG A 4 84.28 28.19 0.53
N ARG A 5 83.38 28.30 1.50
CA ARG A 5 82.09 27.60 1.66
C ARG A 5 81.13 28.00 0.54
N LEU A 6 80.18 27.13 0.18
CA LEU A 6 78.81 27.50 -0.23
C LEU A 6 77.87 26.28 -0.21
N SER A 7 76.91 26.35 0.73
CA SER A 7 75.50 25.94 0.68
C SER A 7 75.09 24.59 0.09
N ALA A 8 74.72 23.65 0.99
CA ALA A 8 73.90 22.50 0.67
C ALA A 8 72.40 22.89 0.65
N ALA A 9 71.76 22.79 -0.51
CA ALA A 9 70.31 22.78 -0.63
C ALA A 9 69.87 21.33 -0.89
N ALA A 10 69.37 20.65 0.14
CA ALA A 10 68.77 19.33 0.01
C ALA A 10 67.31 19.50 -0.43
N LEU A 11 67.00 19.24 -1.70
CA LEU A 11 65.63 19.00 -2.15
C LEU A 11 65.18 17.63 -1.62
N GLY A 12 64.31 17.64 -0.62
CA GLY A 12 63.58 16.44 -0.20
C GLY A 12 62.48 16.11 -1.21
N ALA A 13 62.69 15.05 -2.00
CA ALA A 13 61.61 14.44 -2.79
C ALA A 13 60.79 13.54 -1.87
N VAL A 14 59.62 14.01 -1.43
CA VAL A 14 58.64 13.18 -0.75
C VAL A 14 57.86 12.41 -1.81
N VAL A 15 58.19 11.12 -2.00
CA VAL A 15 57.38 10.20 -2.80
C VAL A 15 56.21 9.74 -1.92
N ILE A 16 55.04 10.35 -2.10
CA ILE A 16 53.80 9.87 -1.50
C ILE A 16 53.31 8.70 -2.36
N ALA A 17 53.53 7.48 -1.90
CA ALA A 17 52.88 6.30 -2.46
C ALA A 17 51.38 6.36 -2.15
N ALA A 18 50.57 6.76 -3.14
CA ALA A 18 49.12 6.67 -3.05
C ALA A 18 48.70 5.20 -3.13
N VAL A 19 48.48 4.58 -1.98
CA VAL A 19 47.78 3.29 -1.91
C VAL A 19 46.33 3.55 -2.30
N GLN A 20 45.96 3.22 -3.53
CA GLN A 20 44.55 3.14 -3.93
C GLN A 20 43.91 1.97 -3.20
N LEU A 21 43.22 2.26 -2.09
CA LEU A 21 42.26 1.34 -1.50
C LEU A 21 41.09 1.23 -2.49
N ALA A 22 41.09 0.19 -3.31
CA ALA A 22 39.90 -0.21 -4.03
C ALA A 22 38.80 -0.46 -3.00
N ALA A 23 37.73 0.34 -3.07
CA ALA A 23 36.55 0.12 -2.24
C ALA A 23 35.98 -1.26 -2.59
N VAL A 24 36.15 -2.22 -1.69
CA VAL A 24 35.51 -3.53 -1.79
C VAL A 24 34.01 -3.26 -1.68
N ALA A 25 33.28 -3.41 -2.78
CA ALA A 25 31.82 -3.35 -2.77
C ALA A 25 31.31 -4.36 -1.71
N PRO A 26 30.30 -4.01 -0.90
CA PRO A 26 29.76 -4.94 0.08
C PRO A 26 29.25 -6.17 -0.66
N ALA A 27 29.74 -7.35 -0.25
CA ALA A 27 29.27 -8.62 -0.77
C ALA A 27 27.74 -8.67 -0.59
N HIS A 28 27.01 -8.76 -1.70
CA HIS A 28 25.56 -8.93 -1.63
C HIS A 28 25.30 -10.28 -0.98
N ALA A 29 24.48 -10.31 0.07
CA ALA A 29 24.09 -11.57 0.70
C ALA A 29 23.49 -12.49 -0.37
N ALA A 30 23.95 -13.74 -0.43
CA ALA A 30 23.47 -14.69 -1.41
C ALA A 30 21.96 -14.92 -1.23
N ALA A 31 21.22 -15.01 -2.35
CA ALA A 31 19.78 -15.24 -2.34
C ALA A 31 19.44 -16.49 -1.51
N ARG A 32 18.43 -16.39 -0.63
CA ARG A 32 17.96 -17.54 0.14
C ARG A 32 17.32 -18.54 -0.81
N VAL A 33 17.82 -19.76 -0.86
CA VAL A 33 17.23 -20.83 -1.68
C VAL A 33 16.13 -21.53 -0.89
N LEU A 34 14.94 -21.62 -1.47
CA LEU A 34 13.83 -22.40 -0.96
C LEU A 34 13.58 -23.58 -1.91
N TYR A 35 13.53 -24.78 -1.34
CA TYR A 35 13.32 -25.99 -2.11
C TYR A 35 11.84 -26.38 -2.10
N TYR A 36 11.26 -26.61 -3.27
CA TYR A 36 9.87 -27.05 -3.39
C TYR A 36 9.77 -28.47 -3.96
N ASP A 37 8.83 -29.25 -3.45
CA ASP A 37 8.45 -30.57 -3.95
C ASP A 37 7.12 -30.45 -4.70
N ALA A 38 7.18 -30.58 -6.02
CA ALA A 38 6.00 -30.58 -6.89
C ALA A 38 5.52 -31.98 -7.27
N SER A 39 6.15 -33.06 -6.78
CA SER A 39 5.83 -34.44 -7.18
C SER A 39 4.37 -34.85 -6.92
N ARG A 40 3.68 -34.14 -6.02
CA ARG A 40 2.28 -34.36 -5.65
C ARG A 40 1.30 -33.40 -6.31
N ALA A 41 1.77 -32.55 -7.24
CA ALA A 41 0.94 -31.62 -8.00
C ALA A 41 0.25 -32.26 -9.23
N ALA A 42 0.31 -33.59 -9.35
CA ALA A 42 -0.32 -34.38 -10.40
C ALA A 42 0.01 -33.85 -11.81
N GLU A 43 -0.99 -33.52 -12.63
CA GLU A 43 -0.82 -32.99 -13.99
C GLU A 43 -0.18 -31.59 -14.05
N PHE A 44 -0.09 -30.88 -12.91
CA PHE A 44 0.35 -29.48 -12.86
C PHE A 44 1.84 -29.29 -12.56
N VAL A 45 2.64 -30.35 -12.50
CA VAL A 45 4.08 -30.27 -12.16
C VAL A 45 4.83 -29.24 -13.03
N SER A 46 4.57 -29.22 -14.34
CA SER A 46 5.20 -28.26 -15.26
C SER A 46 4.77 -26.82 -14.98
N VAL A 47 3.49 -26.60 -14.67
CA VAL A 47 2.92 -25.29 -14.34
C VAL A 47 3.46 -24.77 -13.01
N VAL A 48 3.60 -25.64 -12.01
CA VAL A 48 4.24 -25.32 -10.72
C VAL A 48 5.68 -24.85 -10.96
N ASN A 49 6.45 -25.58 -11.77
CA ASN A 49 7.80 -25.17 -12.13
C ASN A 49 7.83 -23.82 -12.84
N GLN A 50 6.87 -23.54 -13.72
CA GLN A 50 6.74 -22.26 -14.39
C GLN A 50 6.45 -21.12 -13.39
N GLY A 51 5.53 -21.32 -12.44
CA GLY A 51 5.23 -20.37 -11.37
C GLY A 51 6.45 -20.03 -10.52
N ALA A 52 7.27 -21.03 -10.20
CA ALA A 52 8.54 -20.83 -9.49
C ALA A 52 9.55 -20.01 -10.31
N GLN A 53 9.68 -20.28 -11.61
CA GLN A 53 10.58 -19.52 -12.49
C GLN A 53 10.12 -18.08 -12.70
N ILE A 54 8.82 -17.82 -12.73
CA ILE A 54 8.27 -16.47 -12.79
C ILE A 54 8.78 -15.64 -11.61
N TRP A 55 8.70 -16.16 -10.38
CA TRP A 55 9.27 -15.48 -9.22
C TRP A 55 10.78 -15.30 -9.33
N ASN A 56 11.52 -16.35 -9.68
CA ASN A 56 12.98 -16.27 -9.88
C ASN A 56 13.41 -15.20 -10.90
N SER A 57 12.57 -14.88 -11.88
CA SER A 57 12.84 -13.84 -12.88
C SER A 57 12.58 -12.41 -12.39
N ARG A 58 11.91 -12.26 -11.23
CA ARG A 58 11.42 -10.98 -10.70
C ARG A 58 12.07 -10.56 -9.39
N VAL A 59 12.64 -11.50 -8.63
CA VAL A 59 13.20 -11.25 -7.30
C VAL A 59 14.66 -11.71 -7.23
N SER A 60 15.45 -11.04 -6.39
CA SER A 60 16.89 -11.26 -6.25
C SER A 60 17.28 -11.87 -4.91
N ASN A 61 16.47 -11.70 -3.85
CA ASN A 61 16.84 -12.10 -2.49
C ASN A 61 16.37 -13.51 -2.11
N VAL A 62 15.55 -14.14 -2.95
CA VAL A 62 15.07 -15.51 -2.78
C VAL A 62 15.08 -16.24 -4.11
N ARG A 63 15.35 -17.55 -4.09
CA ARG A 63 15.31 -18.40 -5.27
C ARG A 63 14.55 -19.69 -4.98
N LEU A 64 13.54 -19.99 -5.77
CA LEU A 64 12.77 -21.23 -5.73
C LEU A 64 13.48 -22.28 -6.59
N GLN A 65 13.75 -23.46 -6.03
CA GLN A 65 14.35 -24.58 -6.75
C GLN A 65 13.61 -25.89 -6.45
N PRO A 66 13.44 -26.79 -7.42
CA PRO A 66 12.88 -28.11 -7.14
C PRO A 66 13.81 -28.88 -6.19
N VAL A 67 13.22 -29.65 -5.28
CA VAL A 67 13.96 -30.48 -4.34
C VAL A 67 14.66 -31.64 -5.06
N SER A 68 15.90 -31.95 -4.68
CA SER A 68 16.61 -33.14 -5.16
C SER A 68 16.29 -34.37 -4.31
N ALA A 69 16.46 -35.58 -4.85
CA ALA A 69 16.25 -36.82 -4.12
C ALA A 69 17.06 -36.84 -2.80
N GLY A 70 16.39 -37.13 -1.67
CA GLY A 70 17.01 -37.16 -0.34
C GLY A 70 17.11 -35.80 0.37
N GLN A 71 16.73 -34.70 -0.28
CA GLN A 71 16.69 -33.38 0.32
C GLN A 71 15.30 -33.06 0.91
N ARG A 72 15.26 -32.29 2.00
CA ARG A 72 13.99 -31.81 2.57
C ARG A 72 13.50 -30.58 1.81
N ALA A 73 12.23 -30.59 1.43
CA ALA A 73 11.57 -29.43 0.84
C ALA A 73 11.11 -28.44 1.93
N ASN A 74 11.20 -27.15 1.63
CA ASN A 74 10.54 -26.07 2.36
C ASN A 74 9.05 -25.99 2.03
N ILE A 75 8.72 -26.29 0.77
CA ILE A 75 7.40 -26.09 0.18
C ILE A 75 6.93 -27.41 -0.43
N THR A 76 5.75 -27.90 -0.06
CA THR A 76 5.14 -29.06 -0.73
C THR A 76 3.92 -28.64 -1.51
N VAL A 77 3.85 -29.02 -2.79
CA VAL A 77 2.76 -28.66 -3.68
C VAL A 77 1.90 -29.88 -3.99
N TYR A 78 0.61 -29.74 -3.77
CA TYR A 78 -0.41 -30.78 -3.99
C TYR A 78 -1.34 -30.38 -5.14
N ALA A 79 -2.14 -31.33 -5.64
CA ALA A 79 -3.28 -31.03 -6.49
C ALA A 79 -4.52 -31.81 -6.02
N ASP A 80 -5.67 -31.15 -6.02
CA ASP A 80 -6.96 -31.77 -5.71
C ASP A 80 -8.11 -31.12 -6.49
N ASN A 81 -9.35 -31.55 -6.22
CA ASN A 81 -10.54 -31.10 -6.94
C ASN A 81 -11.18 -29.84 -6.34
N GLY A 82 -10.57 -29.21 -5.33
CA GLY A 82 -11.07 -27.99 -4.71
C GLY A 82 -10.50 -26.73 -5.37
N TRP A 83 -10.69 -25.59 -4.69
CA TRP A 83 -10.01 -24.34 -5.02
C TRP A 83 -8.53 -24.34 -4.60
N PRO A 84 -7.67 -23.60 -5.34
CA PRO A 84 -6.33 -23.27 -4.90
C PRO A 84 -6.31 -22.64 -3.51
N ARG A 85 -5.31 -23.00 -2.71
CA ARG A 85 -5.15 -22.53 -1.32
C ARG A 85 -3.74 -22.76 -0.82
N THR A 86 -3.26 -21.86 0.04
CA THR A 86 -1.92 -21.91 0.61
C THR A 86 -1.96 -21.94 2.15
N TYR A 87 -1.19 -22.86 2.71
CA TYR A 87 -0.94 -23.02 4.14
C TYR A 87 0.53 -22.69 4.43
N SER A 88 0.81 -21.46 4.88
CA SER A 88 2.17 -21.02 5.24
C SER A 88 2.44 -21.33 6.72
N THR A 89 3.57 -21.97 7.01
CA THR A 89 4.01 -22.22 8.40
C THR A 89 4.97 -21.13 8.89
N SER A 90 5.76 -20.57 7.98
CA SER A 90 6.63 -19.40 8.21
C SER A 90 7.10 -18.85 6.86
N LEU A 91 7.77 -17.69 6.85
CA LEU A 91 8.31 -17.12 5.61
C LEU A 91 9.15 -18.14 4.81
N GLY A 92 8.67 -18.48 3.62
CA GLY A 92 9.30 -19.43 2.70
C GLY A 92 9.04 -20.91 3.00
N ASN A 93 8.20 -21.26 3.98
CA ASN A 93 7.88 -22.65 4.31
C ASN A 93 6.36 -22.89 4.38
N GLY A 94 5.92 -24.05 3.89
CA GLY A 94 4.51 -24.41 3.94
C GLY A 94 4.09 -25.40 2.86
N SER A 95 2.81 -25.41 2.55
CA SER A 95 2.27 -26.21 1.46
C SER A 95 1.13 -25.47 0.77
N TRP A 96 0.92 -25.75 -0.51
CA TRP A 96 -0.22 -25.19 -1.23
C TRP A 96 -0.79 -26.20 -2.23
N TYR A 97 -2.04 -25.98 -2.61
CA TYR A 97 -2.79 -26.86 -3.50
C TYR A 97 -3.06 -26.14 -4.81
N MET A 98 -2.71 -26.80 -5.91
CA MET A 98 -3.24 -26.49 -7.22
C MET A 98 -4.65 -27.08 -7.30
N GLY A 99 -5.66 -26.22 -7.22
CA GLY A 99 -7.06 -26.64 -7.23
C GLY A 99 -7.62 -26.73 -8.65
N ARG A 100 -8.12 -27.91 -9.05
CA ARG A 100 -8.74 -28.11 -10.37
C ARG A 100 -9.98 -27.26 -10.57
N GLN A 101 -10.70 -26.93 -9.50
CA GLN A 101 -11.91 -26.13 -9.59
C GLN A 101 -11.67 -24.77 -10.27
N ALA A 102 -10.56 -24.08 -9.95
CA ALA A 102 -10.23 -22.81 -10.61
C ALA A 102 -9.80 -23.02 -12.08
N VAL A 103 -9.11 -24.10 -12.37
CA VAL A 103 -8.71 -24.43 -13.76
C VAL A 103 -9.94 -24.71 -14.61
N ASP A 104 -10.88 -25.50 -14.09
CA ASP A 104 -12.14 -25.86 -14.76
C ASP A 104 -13.04 -24.63 -14.96
N GLN A 105 -12.95 -23.64 -14.07
CA GLN A 105 -13.60 -22.34 -14.22
C GLN A 105 -12.88 -21.40 -15.20
N GLY A 106 -11.75 -21.80 -15.78
CA GLY A 106 -11.06 -21.07 -16.84
C GLY A 106 -9.92 -20.15 -16.37
N TYR A 107 -9.51 -20.19 -15.11
CA TYR A 107 -8.37 -19.40 -14.64
C TYR A 107 -7.05 -19.91 -15.22
N TYR A 108 -6.17 -18.97 -15.60
CA TYR A 108 -4.90 -19.29 -16.24
C TYR A 108 -3.93 -19.99 -15.28
N GLN A 109 -3.60 -21.26 -15.57
CA GLN A 109 -2.88 -22.13 -14.66
C GLN A 109 -1.53 -21.57 -14.16
N PRO A 110 -0.65 -20.98 -15.00
CA PRO A 110 0.60 -20.38 -14.52
C PRO A 110 0.40 -19.21 -13.57
N ARG A 111 -0.70 -18.45 -13.72
CA ARG A 111 -1.06 -17.36 -12.82
C ARG A 111 -1.49 -17.91 -11.46
N ILE A 112 -2.27 -18.99 -11.43
CA ILE A 112 -2.63 -19.69 -10.17
C ILE A 112 -1.35 -20.12 -9.44
N ALA A 113 -0.46 -20.86 -10.10
CA ALA A 113 0.76 -21.35 -9.46
C ALA A 113 1.67 -20.22 -8.95
N ALA A 114 1.86 -19.17 -9.74
CA ALA A 114 2.64 -18.01 -9.32
C ALA A 114 1.99 -17.28 -8.14
N HIS A 115 0.66 -17.17 -8.11
CA HIS A 115 -0.11 -16.57 -7.01
C HIS A 115 0.08 -17.35 -5.70
N GLU A 116 -0.06 -18.67 -5.71
CA GLU A 116 0.11 -19.50 -4.50
C GLU A 116 1.56 -19.47 -3.98
N PHE A 117 2.57 -19.44 -4.87
CA PHE A 117 3.94 -19.17 -4.44
C PHE A 117 4.10 -17.79 -3.80
N GLY A 118 3.39 -16.77 -4.27
CA GLY A 118 3.39 -15.43 -3.68
C GLY A 118 3.03 -15.44 -2.19
N HIS A 119 2.05 -16.26 -1.79
CA HIS A 119 1.69 -16.44 -0.38
C HIS A 119 2.81 -17.06 0.46
N ILE A 120 3.49 -18.09 -0.05
CA ILE A 120 4.66 -18.67 0.63
C ILE A 120 5.79 -17.65 0.78
N LEU A 121 5.94 -16.76 -0.20
CA LEU A 121 6.92 -15.67 -0.20
C LEU A 121 6.49 -14.46 0.66
N GLY A 122 5.37 -14.58 1.36
CA GLY A 122 4.91 -13.63 2.38
C GLY A 122 3.93 -12.58 1.87
N LEU A 123 3.41 -12.71 0.65
CA LEU A 123 2.42 -11.77 0.12
C LEU A 123 0.99 -12.18 0.52
N PRO A 124 0.15 -11.25 1.00
CA PRO A 124 -1.26 -11.53 1.23
C PRO A 124 -2.04 -11.53 -0.09
N ASP A 125 -3.24 -12.09 -0.04
CA ASP A 125 -4.27 -11.88 -1.04
C ASP A 125 -4.61 -10.39 -1.12
N ARG A 126 -4.39 -9.76 -2.27
CA ARG A 126 -4.69 -8.33 -2.48
C ARG A 126 -6.03 -8.10 -3.15
N ARG A 127 -6.56 -9.12 -3.84
CA ARG A 127 -7.90 -9.16 -4.47
C ARG A 127 -8.27 -7.89 -5.26
N THR A 128 -7.31 -7.26 -5.93
CA THR A 128 -7.54 -5.97 -6.62
C THR A 128 -8.37 -6.07 -7.90
N GLY A 129 -8.63 -7.27 -8.43
CA GLY A 129 -9.32 -7.49 -9.70
C GLY A 129 -8.49 -7.18 -10.95
N LEU A 130 -7.31 -6.60 -10.78
CA LEU A 130 -6.43 -6.19 -11.87
C LEU A 130 -5.63 -7.37 -12.40
N CYS A 131 -5.57 -7.50 -13.73
CA CYS A 131 -4.73 -8.52 -14.33
C CYS A 131 -3.23 -8.24 -14.13
N SER A 132 -2.84 -6.97 -14.01
CA SER A 132 -1.45 -6.55 -13.76
C SER A 132 -0.91 -6.98 -12.39
N ASP A 133 -1.79 -7.24 -11.42
CA ASP A 133 -1.43 -7.60 -10.05
C ASP A 133 -1.57 -9.12 -9.91
N LEU A 134 -0.47 -9.81 -9.60
CA LEU A 134 -0.52 -11.27 -9.46
C LEU A 134 -1.35 -11.68 -8.24
N MET A 135 -1.23 -10.94 -7.14
CA MET A 135 -1.92 -11.22 -5.89
C MET A 135 -3.39 -10.76 -5.88
N SER A 136 -3.97 -10.32 -7.00
CA SER A 136 -5.43 -10.23 -7.15
C SER A 136 -6.10 -11.60 -7.12
N GLY A 137 -5.37 -12.65 -7.50
CA GLY A 137 -5.88 -14.01 -7.52
C GLY A 137 -7.15 -14.13 -8.34
N SER A 138 -8.14 -14.86 -7.82
CA SER A 138 -9.42 -15.10 -8.47
C SER A 138 -10.34 -13.88 -8.52
N SER A 139 -9.99 -12.73 -7.91
CA SER A 139 -10.80 -11.52 -8.13
C SER A 139 -10.52 -10.88 -9.49
N ALA A 140 -9.39 -11.20 -10.13
CA ALA A 140 -9.17 -10.85 -11.54
C ALA A 140 -10.02 -11.75 -12.44
N PRO A 141 -10.58 -11.24 -13.54
CA PRO A 141 -11.43 -12.05 -14.42
C PRO A 141 -10.65 -13.24 -14.99
N VAL A 142 -11.35 -14.34 -15.30
CA VAL A 142 -10.75 -15.56 -15.89
C VAL A 142 -10.03 -15.29 -17.22
N SER A 143 -10.39 -14.21 -17.92
CA SER A 143 -9.69 -13.73 -19.11
C SER A 143 -8.28 -13.19 -18.83
N CYS A 144 -7.93 -12.95 -17.57
CA CYS A 144 -6.61 -12.51 -17.17
C CYS A 144 -5.58 -13.66 -17.21
N THR A 145 -4.56 -13.47 -18.04
CA THR A 145 -3.46 -14.44 -18.21
C THR A 145 -2.10 -13.93 -17.72
N ASN A 146 -1.97 -12.69 -17.24
CA ASN A 146 -0.70 -12.21 -16.72
C ASN A 146 -0.32 -12.98 -15.46
N ALA A 147 0.73 -13.80 -15.53
CA ALA A 147 1.21 -14.57 -14.39
C ALA A 147 2.35 -13.90 -13.62
N TYR A 148 2.84 -12.74 -14.06
CA TYR A 148 4.01 -12.09 -13.46
C TYR A 148 3.62 -11.16 -12.32
N PRO A 149 4.32 -11.22 -11.17
CA PRO A 149 4.16 -10.23 -10.13
C PRO A 149 4.58 -8.87 -10.64
N ASN A 150 3.83 -7.84 -10.25
CA ASN A 150 4.22 -6.47 -10.54
C ASN A 150 5.46 -6.06 -9.71
N SER A 151 6.03 -4.89 -10.02
CA SER A 151 7.24 -4.41 -9.35
C SER A 151 7.08 -4.24 -7.83
N ARG A 152 5.87 -3.96 -7.34
CA ARG A 152 5.58 -3.82 -5.90
C ARG A 152 5.57 -5.18 -5.19
N GLU A 153 4.93 -6.17 -5.80
CA GLU A 153 4.89 -7.55 -5.31
C GLU A 153 6.31 -8.15 -5.28
N ALA A 154 7.10 -7.92 -6.33
CA ALA A 154 8.50 -8.34 -6.39
C ALA A 154 9.38 -7.63 -5.35
N ALA A 155 9.21 -6.32 -5.15
CA ALA A 155 9.96 -5.56 -4.16
C ALA A 155 9.64 -5.98 -2.72
N GLU A 156 8.37 -6.29 -2.42
CA GLU A 156 7.96 -6.78 -1.10
C GLU A 156 8.57 -8.15 -0.80
N VAL A 157 8.56 -9.07 -1.76
CA VAL A 157 9.27 -10.36 -1.59
C VAL A 157 10.76 -10.12 -1.38
N ASN A 158 11.41 -9.25 -2.16
CA ASN A 158 12.82 -8.92 -1.93
C ASN A 158 13.07 -8.40 -0.51
N SER A 159 12.20 -7.54 0.00
CA SER A 159 12.28 -7.00 1.36
C SER A 159 12.11 -8.09 2.42
N ASN A 160 11.11 -8.97 2.25
CA ASN A 160 10.84 -10.06 3.19
C ASN A 160 12.07 -10.97 3.36
N PHE A 161 12.82 -11.19 2.27
CA PHE A 161 14.01 -12.05 2.26
C PHE A 161 15.34 -11.28 2.43
N ALA A 162 15.31 -9.95 2.63
CA ALA A 162 16.51 -9.14 2.87
C ALA A 162 17.02 -9.19 4.32
N SER A 163 16.19 -9.63 5.27
CA SER A 163 16.55 -9.75 6.69
C SER A 163 16.00 -11.06 7.28
N LEU A 164 16.55 -11.52 8.41
CA LEU A 164 16.13 -12.74 9.12
C LEU A 164 14.72 -12.60 9.78
N GLN A 165 13.75 -12.00 9.08
CA GLN A 165 12.38 -11.86 9.56
C GLN A 165 11.67 -13.22 9.55
N THR A 166 11.27 -13.68 10.72
CA THR A 166 10.33 -14.80 10.88
C THR A 166 8.91 -14.26 10.82
N THR A 167 8.20 -14.41 9.70
CA THR A 167 6.74 -14.24 9.69
C THR A 167 6.09 -15.51 10.25
N GLY A 168 5.09 -15.35 11.12
CA GLY A 168 4.36 -16.47 11.72
C GLY A 168 3.41 -17.16 10.73
N ALA A 169 3.00 -18.39 11.07
CA ALA A 169 2.10 -19.21 10.26
C ALA A 169 0.79 -18.50 9.91
N ARG A 170 0.33 -18.63 8.65
CA ARG A 170 -0.93 -18.06 8.15
C ARG A 170 -1.58 -19.03 7.16
N THR A 171 -2.90 -19.19 7.29
CA THR A 171 -3.74 -19.95 6.36
C THR A 171 -4.48 -18.99 5.45
N TYR A 172 -4.40 -19.19 4.15
CA TYR A 172 -5.13 -18.43 3.14
C TYR A 172 -6.04 -19.38 2.36
N GLU A 173 -7.36 -19.21 2.50
CA GLU A 173 -8.39 -19.99 1.79
C GLU A 173 -9.32 -19.05 1.00
N TRP A 174 -9.68 -19.44 -0.22
CA TRP A 174 -10.70 -18.77 -1.02
C TRP A 174 -12.09 -19.23 -0.54
N ALA A 175 -12.97 -18.28 -0.17
CA ALA A 175 -14.35 -18.56 0.19
C ALA A 175 -15.31 -18.20 -0.96
N ASP A 176 -16.00 -19.22 -1.51
CA ASP A 176 -17.13 -19.08 -2.45
C ASP A 176 -18.43 -18.77 -1.69
N THR A 177 -19.21 -17.81 -2.19
CA THR A 177 -20.66 -17.73 -1.92
C THR A 177 -21.42 -18.03 -3.20
N ALA A 178 -21.97 -19.24 -3.27
CA ALA A 178 -22.93 -19.66 -4.27
C ALA A 178 -24.32 -19.10 -3.96
N GLY A 179 -25.04 -18.63 -4.98
CA GLY A 179 -26.49 -18.43 -4.90
C GLY A 179 -27.06 -17.34 -5.80
N TYR A 180 -27.01 -17.50 -7.13
CA TYR A 180 -28.06 -16.99 -8.01
C TYR A 180 -28.25 -17.96 -9.18
N ALA A 181 -29.45 -18.54 -9.24
CA ALA A 181 -29.88 -19.50 -10.25
C ALA A 181 -30.22 -18.80 -11.58
N ALA A 182 -29.94 -19.50 -12.69
CA ALA A 182 -30.24 -19.07 -14.04
C ALA A 182 -31.75 -19.14 -14.38
N ALA A 183 -32.21 -18.25 -15.26
CA ALA A 183 -33.45 -18.33 -16.03
C ALA A 183 -33.23 -17.65 -17.41
N PRO A 184 -34.02 -18.01 -18.45
CA PRO A 184 -33.49 -18.39 -19.77
C PRO A 184 -33.61 -17.35 -20.90
N GLU A 185 -33.27 -17.83 -22.10
CA GLU A 185 -32.83 -17.23 -23.37
C GLU A 185 -33.83 -16.36 -24.16
N ASP A 186 -33.23 -15.53 -25.04
CA ASP A 186 -33.71 -14.88 -26.28
C ASP A 186 -34.72 -13.71 -26.23
N ALA A 187 -34.25 -12.49 -26.52
CA ALA A 187 -34.24 -11.91 -27.88
C ALA A 187 -34.08 -10.37 -27.86
N ASP A 188 -33.19 -9.89 -28.74
CA ASP A 188 -33.05 -8.54 -29.31
C ASP A 188 -32.72 -7.31 -28.43
N ALA A 189 -31.48 -6.86 -28.66
CA ALA A 189 -31.02 -5.48 -28.87
C ALA A 189 -31.56 -4.32 -28.00
N ALA A 190 -30.59 -3.74 -27.28
CA ALA A 190 -30.43 -2.35 -26.83
C ALA A 190 -30.69 -2.00 -25.34
N SER A 191 -29.70 -1.27 -24.80
CA SER A 191 -29.63 -0.44 -23.58
C SER A 191 -29.01 -1.04 -22.30
N ASP A 192 -27.82 -0.49 -21.96
CA ASP A 192 -27.38 0.13 -20.69
C ASP A 192 -28.24 -0.20 -19.43
N THR A 193 -27.71 -0.65 -18.28
CA THR A 193 -26.82 0.10 -17.37
C THR A 193 -26.14 -0.77 -16.28
N ASP A 194 -24.97 -0.28 -15.84
CA ASP A 194 -23.80 -0.92 -15.22
C ASP A 194 -23.73 -0.77 -13.64
N PRO A 195 -22.56 -0.74 -12.91
CA PRO A 195 -22.07 -1.68 -11.88
C PRO A 195 -21.70 -1.03 -10.50
N SER A 196 -20.82 -1.65 -9.69
CA SER A 196 -20.52 -1.34 -8.26
C SER A 196 -19.31 -0.37 -7.96
N PRO A 197 -19.30 0.46 -6.86
CA PRO A 197 -18.47 1.71 -6.74
C PRO A 197 -17.46 1.86 -5.52
N LEU A 198 -16.19 2.34 -5.70
CA LEU A 198 -15.09 2.70 -4.71
C LEU A 198 -14.10 3.87 -5.11
N ILE A 199 -13.25 4.52 -4.24
CA ILE A 199 -12.31 5.69 -4.52
C ILE A 199 -11.93 5.64 -5.99
N VAL A 200 -11.98 6.76 -6.72
CA VAL A 200 -11.83 6.70 -8.18
C VAL A 200 -10.54 5.94 -8.53
N ASN A 201 -10.72 4.72 -9.05
CA ASN A 201 -9.66 3.77 -9.38
C ASN A 201 -8.68 3.40 -8.23
N GLY A 202 -9.10 3.51 -6.97
CA GLY A 202 -8.48 2.96 -5.77
C GLY A 202 -9.03 1.58 -5.40
N ARG A 203 -8.73 1.09 -4.20
CA ARG A 203 -9.18 -0.23 -3.71
C ARG A 203 -9.74 -0.15 -2.29
N PRO A 204 -10.54 -1.12 -1.82
CA PRO A 204 -10.89 -1.20 -0.41
C PRO A 204 -9.63 -1.17 0.48
N ALA A 205 -9.73 -0.54 1.63
CA ALA A 205 -8.66 -0.50 2.61
C ALA A 205 -8.15 -1.93 2.90
N SER A 206 -6.85 -2.15 2.66
CA SER A 206 -6.21 -3.48 2.73
C SER A 206 -5.95 -3.94 4.16
N GLN A 207 -6.09 -3.03 5.11
CA GLN A 207 -5.93 -3.26 6.54
C GLN A 207 -6.84 -2.31 7.30
N ASN A 208 -7.08 -2.60 8.58
CA ASN A 208 -7.66 -1.59 9.44
C ASN A 208 -6.63 -0.49 9.72
N TYR A 209 -7.10 0.76 9.73
CA TYR A 209 -6.31 1.93 10.12
C TYR A 209 -6.88 2.46 11.42
N SER A 210 -6.19 2.19 12.53
CA SER A 210 -6.64 2.56 13.89
C SER A 210 -6.90 4.06 14.06
N PHE A 211 -6.24 4.89 13.26
CA PHE A 211 -6.43 6.33 13.29
C PHE A 211 -7.55 6.83 12.38
N LEU A 212 -8.10 6.01 11.48
CA LEU A 212 -9.09 6.50 10.52
C LEU A 212 -10.39 6.87 11.23
N ALA A 213 -10.93 8.04 10.88
CA ALA A 213 -12.15 8.58 11.49
C ALA A 213 -13.18 8.98 10.43
N TYR A 214 -14.42 8.54 10.60
CA TYR A 214 -15.55 9.01 9.80
C TYR A 214 -16.16 10.25 10.44
N VAL A 215 -16.29 11.33 9.65
CA VAL A 215 -16.69 12.67 10.10
C VAL A 215 -17.89 13.15 9.29
N SER A 216 -19.02 12.43 9.41
CA SER A 216 -20.32 12.82 8.83
C SER A 216 -20.26 13.20 7.33
N GLY A 217 -19.80 12.28 6.50
CA GLY A 217 -19.67 12.48 5.05
C GLY A 217 -18.29 13.03 4.65
N CYS A 218 -17.49 13.51 5.61
CA CYS A 218 -16.05 13.71 5.46
C CYS A 218 -15.25 12.56 6.09
N THR A 219 -13.95 12.60 5.87
CA THR A 219 -12.96 11.71 6.48
C THR A 219 -12.07 12.52 7.46
N GLY A 220 -11.43 11.84 8.40
CA GLY A 220 -10.51 12.44 9.37
C GLY A 220 -9.52 11.43 9.93
N SER A 221 -8.63 11.91 10.79
CA SER A 221 -7.58 11.09 11.41
C SER A 221 -7.42 11.38 12.91
N LEU A 222 -7.36 10.34 13.74
CA LEU A 222 -7.00 10.42 15.14
C LEU A 222 -5.51 10.76 15.27
N ILE A 223 -5.21 11.87 15.93
CA ILE A 223 -3.84 12.38 16.15
C ILE A 223 -3.43 12.39 17.62
N LYS A 224 -4.41 12.25 18.53
CA LYS A 224 -4.25 11.98 19.96
C LYS A 224 -5.47 11.18 20.42
N ALA A 225 -5.38 10.48 21.56
CA ALA A 225 -6.44 9.60 22.05
C ALA A 225 -7.85 10.24 22.09
N ASN A 226 -7.94 11.56 22.22
CA ASN A 226 -9.20 12.32 22.19
C ASN A 226 -9.20 13.48 21.18
N TRP A 227 -8.38 13.43 20.13
CA TRP A 227 -8.35 14.47 19.09
C TRP A 227 -8.28 13.89 17.68
N VAL A 228 -9.20 14.36 16.83
CA VAL A 228 -9.25 14.05 15.40
C VAL A 228 -8.92 15.31 14.59
N VAL A 229 -8.10 15.19 13.55
CA VAL A 229 -7.93 16.22 12.51
C VAL A 229 -8.80 15.90 11.29
N THR A 230 -9.36 16.93 10.67
CA THR A 230 -10.15 16.87 9.44
C THR A 230 -10.04 18.22 8.72
N ALA A 231 -10.77 18.41 7.61
CA ALA A 231 -10.77 19.67 6.90
C ALA A 231 -11.66 20.72 7.58
N LYS A 232 -11.31 22.00 7.45
CA LYS A 232 -12.08 23.12 8.02
C LYS A 232 -13.45 23.26 7.37
N HIS A 233 -13.55 23.03 6.06
CA HIS A 233 -14.81 23.10 5.33
C HIS A 233 -15.80 21.96 5.64
N CYS A 234 -15.35 20.88 6.30
CA CYS A 234 -16.26 19.85 6.80
C CYS A 234 -17.13 20.41 7.92
N SER A 235 -18.37 19.94 8.03
CA SER A 235 -19.23 20.29 9.18
C SER A 235 -18.63 19.74 10.48
N THR A 236 -19.02 20.30 11.63
CA THR A 236 -18.68 19.72 12.94
C THR A 236 -19.82 18.79 13.33
N PRO A 237 -19.62 17.45 13.34
CA PRO A 237 -20.68 16.52 13.68
C PRO A 237 -20.89 16.42 15.19
N SER A 238 -22.02 15.86 15.61
CA SER A 238 -22.27 15.55 17.03
C SER A 238 -21.41 14.39 17.54
N SER A 239 -21.01 13.46 16.66
CA SER A 239 -20.12 12.35 16.96
C SER A 239 -19.27 11.96 15.75
N VAL A 240 -18.19 11.23 16.01
CA VAL A 240 -17.33 10.60 15.00
C VAL A 240 -17.19 9.11 15.28
N ARG A 241 -16.94 8.31 14.24
CA ARG A 241 -16.51 6.90 14.40
C ARG A 241 -15.02 6.81 14.15
N VAL A 242 -14.24 6.28 15.10
CA VAL A 242 -12.78 6.17 15.00
C VAL A 242 -12.34 4.70 15.08
N GLY A 243 -11.29 4.33 14.34
CA GLY A 243 -10.62 3.03 14.49
C GLY A 243 -11.24 1.90 13.68
N SER A 244 -12.06 2.24 12.69
CA SER A 244 -12.66 1.30 11.75
C SER A 244 -12.56 1.84 10.34
N VAL A 245 -12.22 0.96 9.40
CA VAL A 245 -12.40 1.22 7.96
C VAL A 245 -13.85 1.08 7.52
N ASN A 246 -14.73 0.51 8.33
CA ASN A 246 -16.16 0.50 8.06
C ASN A 246 -16.83 1.71 8.76
N ARG A 247 -17.48 2.59 8.00
CA ARG A 247 -18.13 3.79 8.57
C ARG A 247 -19.42 3.50 9.33
N THR A 248 -20.02 2.32 9.13
CA THR A 248 -21.29 1.91 9.77
C THR A 248 -21.10 0.91 10.91
N SER A 249 -19.95 0.23 11.01
CA SER A 249 -19.68 -0.76 12.06
C SER A 249 -18.22 -0.76 12.56
N GLY A 250 -17.97 -1.39 13.70
CA GLY A 250 -16.64 -1.44 14.34
C GLY A 250 -16.16 -0.08 14.87
N GLY A 251 -14.96 0.00 15.43
CA GLY A 251 -14.45 1.27 15.95
C GLY A 251 -15.15 1.72 17.24
N ALA A 252 -14.94 2.98 17.62
CA ALA A 252 -15.66 3.66 18.70
C ALA A 252 -16.44 4.85 18.13
N VAL A 253 -17.71 4.97 18.52
CA VAL A 253 -18.51 6.17 18.26
C VAL A 253 -18.42 7.08 19.47
N VAL A 254 -17.88 8.29 19.28
CA VAL A 254 -17.60 9.22 20.38
C VAL A 254 -18.15 10.59 20.04
N SER A 255 -18.81 11.23 21.00
CA SER A 255 -19.32 12.59 20.85
C SER A 255 -18.19 13.61 20.68
N VAL A 256 -18.44 14.63 19.87
CA VAL A 256 -17.53 15.77 19.71
C VAL A 256 -17.86 16.82 20.76
N ALA A 257 -16.90 17.11 21.64
CA ALA A 257 -17.03 18.08 22.74
C ALA A 257 -16.59 19.50 22.35
N GLY A 258 -16.04 19.67 21.15
CA GLY A 258 -15.64 20.98 20.63
C GLY A 258 -14.79 20.85 19.37
N SER A 259 -14.58 21.97 18.70
CA SER A 259 -13.71 22.04 17.52
C SER A 259 -12.90 23.33 17.51
N VAL A 260 -11.69 23.28 16.97
CA VAL A 260 -10.86 24.45 16.69
C VAL A 260 -10.36 24.40 15.26
N SER A 261 -10.64 25.45 14.50
CA SER A 261 -10.17 25.59 13.12
C SER A 261 -8.83 26.32 13.09
N HIS A 262 -7.96 25.93 12.16
CA HIS A 262 -6.78 26.73 11.86
C HIS A 262 -7.22 28.11 11.33
N PRO A 263 -6.55 29.20 11.74
CA PRO A 263 -6.94 30.55 11.33
C PRO A 263 -6.87 30.72 9.81
N SER A 264 -5.84 30.16 9.17
CA SER A 264 -5.47 30.53 7.80
C SER A 264 -5.59 29.42 6.75
N ILE A 265 -5.72 28.16 7.14
CA ILE A 265 -5.71 27.01 6.21
C ILE A 265 -6.86 26.05 6.49
N ASP A 266 -7.12 25.10 5.60
CA ASP A 266 -8.30 24.23 5.62
C ASP A 266 -8.17 23.05 6.60
N VAL A 267 -7.69 23.31 7.82
CA VAL A 267 -7.54 22.31 8.88
C VAL A 267 -8.47 22.61 10.05
N LYS A 268 -9.10 21.58 10.60
CA LYS A 268 -9.89 21.65 11.84
C LYS A 268 -9.59 20.46 12.74
N LEU A 269 -9.46 20.73 14.03
CA LEU A 269 -9.31 19.74 15.08
C LEU A 269 -10.65 19.57 15.81
N LEU A 270 -11.03 18.32 16.06
CA LEU A 270 -12.20 17.94 16.82
C LEU A 270 -11.74 17.33 18.15
N ARG A 271 -12.17 17.90 19.26
CA ARG A 271 -11.95 17.35 20.60
C ARG A 271 -13.06 16.37 20.91
N LEU A 272 -12.69 15.13 21.20
CA LEU A 272 -13.63 14.07 21.57
C LEU A 272 -14.00 14.20 23.06
N ALA A 273 -15.24 13.85 23.40
CA ALA A 273 -15.74 13.88 24.78
C ALA A 273 -15.04 12.86 25.70
N SER A 274 -14.51 11.78 25.12
CA SER A 274 -13.71 10.77 25.81
C SER A 274 -12.54 10.31 24.94
N SER A 275 -11.51 9.75 25.59
CA SER A 275 -10.38 9.13 24.89
C SER A 275 -10.80 7.76 24.33
N VAL A 276 -10.29 7.43 23.14
CA VAL A 276 -10.42 6.10 22.54
C VAL A 276 -9.15 5.26 22.77
N SER A 277 -9.30 3.94 22.72
CA SER A 277 -8.19 2.98 22.85
C SER A 277 -7.38 2.77 21.56
N TYR A 278 -7.82 3.35 20.44
CA TYR A 278 -7.14 3.20 19.16
C TYR A 278 -5.87 4.05 19.08
N ALA A 279 -4.83 3.48 18.46
CA ALA A 279 -3.55 4.16 18.28
C ALA A 279 -3.69 5.35 17.31
N PRO A 280 -3.32 6.58 17.71
CA PRO A 280 -3.27 7.73 16.81
C PRO A 280 -2.17 7.60 15.76
N ALA A 281 -2.36 8.29 14.63
CA ALA A 281 -1.31 8.47 13.64
C ALA A 281 -0.29 9.51 14.14
N PRO A 282 1.00 9.18 14.23
CA PRO A 282 2.02 10.18 14.49
C PRO A 282 2.09 11.13 13.30
N ILE A 283 2.18 12.42 13.58
CA ILE A 283 2.55 13.42 12.58
C ILE A 283 4.10 13.46 12.58
N PRO A 284 4.79 13.41 11.44
CA PRO A 284 6.25 13.55 11.40
C PRO A 284 6.66 15.03 11.42
N THR A 285 7.97 15.31 11.42
CA THR A 285 8.51 16.68 11.33
C THR A 285 8.55 17.22 9.89
N THR A 286 8.42 16.36 8.88
CA THR A 286 8.41 16.73 7.46
C THR A 286 7.39 15.89 6.70
N ALA A 287 6.75 16.44 5.67
CA ALA A 287 5.88 15.66 4.79
C ALA A 287 6.67 14.71 3.86
N GLY A 288 7.84 15.15 3.43
CA GLY A 288 8.71 14.43 2.49
C GLY A 288 9.01 15.28 1.26
N ALA A 289 10.01 14.90 0.49
CA ALA A 289 10.31 15.57 -0.78
C ALA A 289 9.34 15.11 -1.89
N VAL A 290 9.33 15.84 -3.00
CA VAL A 290 8.72 15.37 -4.26
C VAL A 290 9.20 13.95 -4.57
N GLY A 291 8.28 13.08 -4.98
CA GLY A 291 8.52 11.65 -5.21
C GLY A 291 8.35 10.77 -3.97
N THR A 292 8.13 11.34 -2.78
CA THR A 292 7.82 10.54 -1.57
C THR A 292 6.57 9.71 -1.83
N ALA A 293 6.68 8.39 -1.68
CA ALA A 293 5.56 7.47 -1.77
C ALA A 293 4.61 7.67 -0.58
N THR A 294 3.31 7.77 -0.86
CA THR A 294 2.27 8.04 0.11
C THR A 294 1.04 7.19 -0.18
N ARG A 295 0.11 7.14 0.77
CA ARG A 295 -1.19 6.52 0.61
C ARG A 295 -2.26 7.48 1.10
N ILE A 296 -3.35 7.60 0.34
CA ILE A 296 -4.55 8.34 0.74
C ILE A 296 -5.65 7.36 1.08
N ILE A 297 -6.49 7.67 2.09
CA ILE A 297 -7.51 6.74 2.60
C ILE A 297 -8.79 7.53 2.91
N GLY A 298 -9.96 7.03 2.51
CA GLY A 298 -11.22 7.69 2.81
C GLY A 298 -12.47 7.01 2.27
N TRP A 299 -13.63 7.59 2.60
CA TRP A 299 -14.95 7.12 2.16
C TRP A 299 -15.56 8.03 1.09
N GLY A 300 -14.73 8.77 0.36
CA GLY A 300 -15.20 9.64 -0.70
C GLY A 300 -15.84 8.88 -1.86
N GLN A 301 -16.44 9.67 -2.75
CA GLN A 301 -17.01 9.20 -3.98
C GLN A 301 -15.97 8.53 -4.87
N THR A 302 -16.51 7.70 -5.73
CA THR A 302 -15.83 6.58 -6.34
C THR A 302 -15.84 6.67 -7.86
N CYS A 303 -16.74 7.51 -8.31
CA CYS A 303 -16.90 7.95 -9.66
C CYS A 303 -16.53 9.44 -9.67
N PRO A 304 -16.05 9.94 -10.81
CA PRO A 304 -15.38 11.23 -10.84
C PRO A 304 -16.35 12.42 -10.75
N THR A 305 -17.63 12.22 -11.04
CA THR A 305 -18.65 13.29 -11.04
C THR A 305 -19.24 13.48 -9.64
N ARG A 306 -19.60 14.71 -9.27
CA ARG A 306 -20.28 14.94 -7.99
C ARG A 306 -21.64 14.23 -7.96
N GLY A 307 -21.92 13.49 -6.87
CA GLY A 307 -23.23 12.87 -6.65
C GLY A 307 -23.53 11.62 -7.48
N CYS A 308 -22.58 11.10 -8.27
CA CYS A 308 -22.80 9.93 -9.13
C CYS A 308 -22.94 8.58 -8.41
N GLY A 309 -22.77 8.55 -7.09
CA GLY A 309 -22.82 7.30 -6.34
C GLY A 309 -22.83 7.54 -4.82
N SER A 310 -23.24 6.51 -4.10
CA SER A 310 -23.23 6.50 -2.64
C SER A 310 -21.81 6.34 -2.10
N ALA A 311 -21.49 7.03 -1.01
CA ALA A 311 -20.23 6.83 -0.30
C ALA A 311 -20.12 5.36 0.19
N PRO A 312 -18.98 4.69 -0.05
CA PRO A 312 -18.82 3.28 0.30
C PRO A 312 -18.90 3.05 1.81
N ALA A 313 -19.34 1.87 2.24
CA ALA A 313 -19.37 1.51 3.66
C ALA A 313 -17.94 1.27 4.19
N THR A 314 -17.12 0.59 3.40
CA THR A 314 -15.69 0.38 3.68
C THR A 314 -14.86 1.48 3.02
N ALA A 315 -13.90 2.03 3.75
CA ALA A 315 -12.98 3.04 3.23
C ALA A 315 -12.16 2.43 2.10
N ASN A 316 -11.77 3.26 1.15
CA ASN A 316 -10.80 2.89 0.15
C ASN A 316 -9.45 3.51 0.44
N GLU A 317 -8.44 2.97 -0.22
CA GLU A 317 -7.08 3.48 -0.22
C GLU A 317 -6.53 3.57 -1.65
N LEU A 318 -5.60 4.50 -1.85
CA LEU A 318 -4.85 4.64 -3.08
C LEU A 318 -3.38 4.95 -2.75
N ASP A 319 -2.48 4.12 -3.29
CA ASP A 319 -1.04 4.37 -3.29
C ASP A 319 -0.71 5.43 -4.35
N THR A 320 -0.06 6.52 -3.93
CA THR A 320 0.27 7.70 -4.72
C THR A 320 1.61 8.30 -4.25
N SER A 321 1.95 9.51 -4.67
CA SER A 321 3.17 10.21 -4.27
C SER A 321 3.00 11.71 -4.20
N ILE A 322 3.89 12.38 -3.45
CA ILE A 322 4.03 13.83 -3.50
C ILE A 322 4.59 14.22 -4.87
N VAL A 323 4.01 15.23 -5.50
CA VAL A 323 4.50 15.82 -6.76
C VAL A 323 4.82 17.29 -6.57
N ALA A 324 5.51 17.90 -7.54
CA ALA A 324 5.88 19.31 -7.47
C ALA A 324 4.65 20.21 -7.36
N ASP A 325 4.75 21.25 -6.54
CA ASP A 325 3.70 22.28 -6.33
C ASP A 325 3.19 22.87 -7.64
N SER A 326 4.08 23.04 -8.63
CA SER A 326 3.71 23.55 -9.96
C SER A 326 2.68 22.70 -10.70
N ARG A 327 2.40 21.46 -10.24
CA ARG A 327 1.33 20.61 -10.79
C ARG A 327 -0.05 20.87 -10.17
N CYS A 328 -0.12 21.66 -9.11
CA CYS A 328 -1.36 22.08 -8.46
C CYS A 328 -1.56 23.59 -8.65
N ALA A 329 -2.64 23.97 -9.32
CA ALA A 329 -3.06 25.35 -9.49
C ALA A 329 -3.50 25.96 -8.15
N GLY A 330 -2.97 27.15 -7.84
CA GLY A 330 -3.34 27.90 -6.63
C GLY A 330 -2.88 27.25 -5.32
N ILE A 331 -1.85 26.42 -5.37
CA ILE A 331 -1.24 25.83 -4.16
C ILE A 331 -0.46 26.88 -3.36
N ASN A 332 -0.58 26.80 -2.05
CA ASN A 332 0.22 27.52 -1.07
C ASN A 332 1.31 26.58 -0.52
N GLY A 333 2.38 26.37 -1.31
CA GLY A 333 3.43 25.38 -1.04
C GLY A 333 4.00 25.33 0.39
N PRO A 334 4.15 26.45 1.13
CA PRO A 334 4.57 26.41 2.53
C PRO A 334 3.64 25.64 3.49
N TYR A 335 2.36 25.48 3.16
CA TYR A 335 1.35 24.85 4.02
C TYR A 335 0.58 23.72 3.34
N GLU A 336 0.88 23.42 2.07
CA GLU A 336 0.09 22.50 1.25
C GLU A 336 0.99 21.53 0.47
N ILE A 337 0.48 20.32 0.24
CA ILE A 337 1.13 19.23 -0.49
C ILE A 337 0.35 19.00 -1.79
N CYS A 338 1.04 19.03 -2.93
CA CYS A 338 0.49 18.54 -4.18
C CYS A 338 0.67 17.02 -4.28
N THR A 339 -0.44 16.28 -4.40
CA THR A 339 -0.45 14.81 -4.41
C THR A 339 -0.88 14.28 -5.75
N ASP A 340 -0.14 13.30 -6.27
CA ASP A 340 -0.32 12.79 -7.61
C ASP A 340 -1.71 12.17 -7.83
N ASN A 341 -2.15 12.30 -9.07
CA ASN A 341 -3.28 11.59 -9.63
C ASN A 341 -2.75 10.41 -10.44
N THR A 342 -2.71 9.24 -9.79
CA THR A 342 -2.07 8.04 -10.34
C THR A 342 -2.72 7.67 -11.67
N ASN A 343 -1.89 7.39 -12.68
CA ASN A 343 -2.30 7.03 -14.05
C ASN A 343 -3.18 8.07 -14.77
N GLY A 344 -3.30 9.30 -14.24
CA GLY A 344 -4.14 10.34 -14.82
C GLY A 344 -5.66 10.12 -14.61
N ASN A 345 -6.05 9.14 -13.80
CA ASN A 345 -7.45 8.77 -13.60
C ASN A 345 -7.81 8.30 -12.19
N ALA A 346 -6.89 8.33 -11.22
CA ALA A 346 -7.14 7.88 -9.84
C ALA A 346 -6.82 8.95 -8.79
N GLY A 347 -7.72 9.20 -7.83
CA GLY A 347 -7.51 10.24 -6.83
C GLY A 347 -8.65 10.40 -5.83
N ALA A 348 -8.45 11.30 -4.87
CA ALA A 348 -9.47 11.67 -3.89
C ALA A 348 -10.67 12.34 -4.58
N CYS A 349 -11.84 12.19 -3.96
CA CYS A 349 -13.07 12.81 -4.42
C CYS A 349 -13.96 13.26 -3.25
N TYR A 350 -15.17 13.72 -3.57
CA TYR A 350 -16.13 14.24 -2.60
C TYR A 350 -16.35 13.28 -1.44
N GLY A 351 -16.04 13.72 -0.22
CA GLY A 351 -16.14 12.93 1.02
C GLY A 351 -14.81 12.37 1.53
N ASP A 352 -13.74 12.39 0.71
CA ASP A 352 -12.37 12.17 1.19
C ASP A 352 -11.80 13.40 1.90
N SER A 353 -12.48 14.55 1.83
CA SER A 353 -12.14 15.79 2.54
C SER A 353 -11.78 15.54 4.00
N GLY A 354 -10.64 16.07 4.43
CA GLY A 354 -10.05 15.88 5.75
C GLY A 354 -9.37 14.53 5.97
N GLY A 355 -9.46 13.61 5.01
CA GLY A 355 -8.91 12.27 5.09
C GLY A 355 -7.38 12.23 5.08
N PRO A 356 -6.79 11.16 5.64
CA PRO A 356 -5.35 11.02 5.76
C PRO A 356 -4.65 10.87 4.40
N GLN A 357 -3.59 11.64 4.21
CA GLN A 357 -2.43 11.24 3.43
C GLN A 357 -1.32 10.78 4.38
N VAL A 358 -0.86 9.54 4.22
CA VAL A 358 0.16 8.93 5.08
C VAL A 358 1.39 8.50 4.29
N ARG A 359 2.54 8.49 4.97
CA ARG A 359 3.77 7.84 4.49
C ARG A 359 4.28 6.82 5.49
N MET A 360 5.02 5.83 5.02
CA MET A 360 5.65 4.85 5.91
C MET A 360 6.96 5.43 6.46
N VAL A 361 7.10 5.47 7.79
CA VAL A 361 8.37 5.81 8.48
C VAL A 361 8.64 4.72 9.50
N SER A 362 9.78 4.04 9.39
CA SER A 362 10.20 2.98 10.32
C SER A 362 9.10 1.92 10.57
N GLY A 363 8.39 1.51 9.50
CA GLY A 363 7.33 0.51 9.57
C GLY A 363 5.99 1.00 10.14
N ARG A 364 5.82 2.31 10.38
CA ARG A 364 4.56 2.90 10.86
C ARG A 364 4.03 3.96 9.89
N TRP A 365 2.72 3.94 9.66
CA TRP A 365 2.03 5.00 8.94
C TRP A 365 2.08 6.31 9.73
N ASN A 366 2.65 7.34 9.12
CA ASN A 366 2.76 8.68 9.65
C ASN A 366 1.88 9.61 8.83
N LEU A 367 1.05 10.41 9.51
CA LEU A 367 0.11 11.34 8.89
C LEU A 367 0.83 12.60 8.45
N ILE A 368 0.93 12.80 7.13
CA ILE A 368 1.61 13.96 6.54
C ILE A 368 0.62 14.99 6.01
N GLY A 369 -0.59 14.60 5.63
CA GLY A 369 -1.53 15.54 5.05
C GLY A 369 -2.99 15.22 5.33
N ALA A 370 -3.83 16.24 5.17
CA ALA A 370 -5.29 16.13 5.20
C ALA A 370 -5.89 16.60 3.87
N THR A 371 -6.74 15.80 3.23
CA THR A 371 -7.34 16.12 1.92
C THR A 371 -8.11 17.45 1.98
N SER A 372 -7.82 18.40 1.07
CA SER A 372 -8.56 19.66 1.00
C SER A 372 -9.40 19.75 -0.28
N ARG A 373 -8.75 19.79 -1.45
CA ARG A 373 -9.42 20.14 -2.72
C ARG A 373 -8.70 19.59 -3.94
N SER A 374 -9.37 19.68 -5.10
CA SER A 374 -8.74 19.39 -6.38
C SER A 374 -7.64 20.42 -6.69
N GLY A 375 -6.50 19.95 -7.20
CA GLY A 375 -5.37 20.78 -7.61
C GLY A 375 -5.47 21.31 -9.04
N ASN A 376 -6.47 20.92 -9.83
CA ASN A 376 -6.70 21.46 -11.18
C ASN A 376 -7.98 22.32 -11.28
N GLY A 377 -8.67 22.56 -10.15
CA GLY A 377 -9.93 23.31 -10.12
C GLY A 377 -11.13 22.60 -10.76
N SER A 378 -10.96 21.36 -11.22
CA SER A 378 -12.03 20.57 -11.83
C SER A 378 -13.05 20.12 -10.79
N SER A 379 -14.33 20.19 -11.15
CA SER A 379 -15.42 19.54 -10.41
C SER A 379 -15.49 18.02 -10.68
N VAL A 380 -14.72 17.54 -11.65
CA VAL A 380 -14.54 16.12 -11.97
C VAL A 380 -13.27 15.63 -11.29
N CYS A 381 -13.45 14.78 -10.27
CA CYS A 381 -12.37 14.21 -9.48
C CYS A 381 -11.43 13.36 -10.34
N ALA A 382 -10.22 13.14 -9.82
CA ALA A 382 -9.23 12.25 -10.41
C ALA A 382 -8.81 12.58 -11.86
N THR A 383 -9.00 13.83 -12.29
CA THR A 383 -8.53 14.36 -13.58
C THR A 383 -7.22 15.14 -13.47
N GLY A 384 -6.67 15.23 -12.26
CA GLY A 384 -5.42 15.92 -11.97
C GLY A 384 -5.05 15.79 -10.49
N PRO A 385 -3.83 16.21 -10.11
CA PRO A 385 -3.36 16.18 -8.73
C PRO A 385 -4.32 16.84 -7.76
N SER A 386 -4.25 16.44 -6.49
CA SER A 386 -5.08 17.01 -5.42
C SER A 386 -4.22 17.70 -4.37
N ILE A 387 -4.76 18.76 -3.77
CA ILE A 387 -4.11 19.56 -2.73
C ILE A 387 -4.52 19.03 -1.36
N TYR A 388 -3.51 18.76 -0.53
CA TYR A 388 -3.63 18.35 0.86
C TYR A 388 -2.99 19.42 1.75
N GLU A 389 -3.49 19.59 2.96
CA GLU A 389 -2.87 20.46 3.97
C GLU A 389 -1.64 19.76 4.58
N ASP A 390 -0.47 20.41 4.58
CA ASP A 390 0.78 19.89 5.14
C ASP A 390 0.72 19.93 6.68
N LEU A 391 0.39 18.80 7.31
CA LEU A 391 0.25 18.73 8.76
C LEU A 391 1.59 18.88 9.52
N PRO A 392 2.73 18.36 9.01
CA PRO A 392 4.06 18.69 9.54
C PRO A 392 4.35 20.20 9.59
N SER A 393 3.97 20.98 8.57
CA SER A 393 4.20 22.44 8.52
C SER A 393 3.52 23.20 9.68
N ILE A 394 2.35 22.72 10.12
CA ILE A 394 1.58 23.28 11.24
C ILE A 394 1.69 22.45 12.52
N ARG A 395 2.65 21.53 12.61
CA ARG A 395 2.81 20.62 13.76
C ARG A 395 2.86 21.36 15.09
N SER A 396 3.51 22.51 15.15
CA SER A 396 3.60 23.34 16.37
C SER A 396 2.22 23.85 16.82
N TRP A 397 1.41 24.32 15.88
CA TRP A 397 0.04 24.74 16.16
C TRP A 397 -0.79 23.57 16.66
N ILE A 398 -0.73 22.41 15.97
CA ILE A 398 -1.46 21.20 16.39
C ILE A 398 -1.05 20.80 17.81
N ASN A 399 0.27 20.74 18.07
CA ASN A 399 0.83 20.38 19.37
C ASN A 399 0.32 21.30 20.49
N THR A 400 0.21 22.60 20.21
CA THR A 400 -0.35 23.58 21.15
C THR A 400 -1.82 23.31 21.44
N GLN A 401 -2.64 23.13 20.39
CA GLN A 401 -4.08 22.92 20.56
C GLN A 401 -4.42 21.63 21.30
N VAL A 402 -3.69 20.55 21.03
CA VAL A 402 -3.98 19.23 21.63
C VAL A 402 -3.28 19.01 22.97
N GLY A 403 -2.46 19.96 23.43
CA GLY A 403 -1.68 19.84 24.68
C GLY A 403 -0.62 18.75 24.60
N GLY A 404 0.17 18.74 23.53
CA GLY A 404 1.21 17.74 23.28
C GLY A 404 0.74 16.59 22.39
N LEU A 405 1.40 16.39 21.25
CA LEU A 405 1.25 15.22 20.40
C LEU A 405 1.92 13.99 21.04
N PRO A 406 1.44 12.76 20.78
CA PRO A 406 2.12 11.55 21.19
C PRO A 406 3.56 11.53 20.66
N SER A 407 4.50 11.12 21.51
CA SER A 407 5.91 10.91 21.18
C SER A 407 6.12 9.83 20.13
#